data_AF-K9XHA6-F1
#
_entry.id   AF-K9XHA6-F1
#
_cell.length_a   1.000
_cell.length_b   1.000
_cell.length_c   1.000
_cell.angle_alpha   90.00
_cell.angle_beta   90.00
_cell.angle_gamma   90.00
#
_symmetry.space_group_name_H-M   'P 1'
#
loop_
_entity.id
_entity.type
_entity.pdbx_description
1 polymer ?
#
loop_
_entity_poly.entity_id
_entity_poly.type
_entity_poly.pdbx_seq_one_letter_code
_entity_poly.pdbx_strand_id
1 'polypeptide(L)'
;MNLDVSRNEKSMKQFKIIIEKHPDGYVAYPIGVAGAIVGQGDTYEEALSDVKSAITCYIEVFGKEMLEDVPCVEVFIAEAGVIL
;
A
#
# COMPACT_ATOMS: atom_id res chain seq x y z
N MET A 1 -11.63 -23.99 33.01
CA MET A 1 -10.20 -23.79 32.74
C MET A 1 -10.00 -23.86 31.24
N ASN A 2 -9.84 -22.67 30.66
CA ASN A 2 -9.25 -22.30 29.36
C ASN A 2 -9.62 -23.14 28.13
N LEU A 3 -10.65 -22.67 27.42
CA LEU A 3 -10.69 -22.82 25.96
C LEU A 3 -9.70 -21.79 25.38
N ASP A 4 -8.51 -22.24 25.03
CA ASP A 4 -7.64 -21.53 24.09
C ASP A 4 -8.30 -21.64 22.70
N VAL A 5 -9.31 -20.80 22.47
CA VAL A 5 -9.68 -20.42 21.12
C VAL A 5 -8.61 -19.42 20.70
N SER A 6 -7.50 -19.94 20.18
CA SER A 6 -6.51 -19.13 19.48
C SER A 6 -7.27 -18.31 18.46
N ARG A 7 -7.38 -17.01 18.73
CA ARG A 7 -7.91 -16.01 17.80
C ARG A 7 -7.21 -16.24 16.46
N ASN A 8 -7.91 -16.84 15.51
CA ASN A 8 -7.57 -16.72 14.11
C ASN A 8 -8.01 -15.31 13.67
N GLU A 9 -7.44 -14.28 14.29
CA GLU A 9 -7.51 -12.92 13.79
C GLU A 9 -6.55 -12.89 12.60
N LYS A 10 -7.09 -13.01 11.37
CA LYS A 10 -6.43 -12.40 10.22
C LYS A 10 -6.25 -10.93 10.61
N SER A 11 -5.07 -10.55 11.10
CA SER A 11 -4.79 -9.17 11.45
C SER A 11 -4.96 -8.32 10.19
N MET A 12 -5.88 -7.37 10.22
CA MET A 12 -6.06 -6.41 9.15
C MET A 12 -4.85 -5.47 9.19
N LYS A 13 -3.86 -5.70 8.33
CA LYS A 13 -2.71 -4.79 8.20
C LYS A 13 -3.18 -3.55 7.47
N GLN A 14 -3.02 -2.39 8.12
CA GLN A 14 -3.30 -1.10 7.51
C GLN A 14 -2.05 -0.57 6.82
N PHE A 15 -2.22 -0.11 5.58
CA PHE A 15 -1.16 0.55 4.82
C PHE A 15 -1.50 2.04 4.71
N LYS A 16 -0.48 2.89 4.85
CA LYS A 16 -0.60 4.30 4.48
C LYS A 16 -0.47 4.38 2.96
N ILE A 17 -1.42 5.03 2.30
CA ILE A 17 -1.48 5.17 0.84
C ILE A 17 -1.37 6.66 0.49
N ILE A 18 -0.50 7.00 -0.45
CA ILE A 18 -0.50 8.32 -1.11
C ILE A 18 -1.43 8.21 -2.31
N ILE A 19 -2.30 9.21 -2.49
CA ILE A 19 -3.17 9.33 -3.66
C ILE A 19 -2.93 10.71 -4.27
N GLU A 20 -2.44 10.73 -5.49
CA GLU A 20 -2.22 11.92 -6.29
C GLU A 20 -3.39 12.12 -7.25
N LYS A 21 -3.85 13.36 -7.37
CA LYS A 21 -4.83 13.75 -8.38
C LYS A 21 -4.11 14.39 -9.55
N HIS A 22 -4.39 13.90 -10.75
CA HIS A 22 -3.93 14.44 -12.01
C HIS A 22 -5.12 14.92 -12.87
N PRO A 23 -4.88 15.67 -13.97
CA PRO A 23 -5.94 16.07 -14.88
C PRO A 23 -6.70 14.90 -15.53
N ASP A 24 -6.04 13.75 -15.67
CA ASP A 24 -6.50 12.54 -16.34
C ASP A 24 -6.95 11.42 -15.39
N GLY A 25 -6.91 11.65 -14.07
CA GLY A 25 -7.36 10.66 -13.08
C GLY A 25 -6.59 10.74 -11.78
N TYR A 26 -6.48 9.60 -11.11
CA TYR A 26 -5.82 9.44 -9.82
C TYR A 26 -4.81 8.30 -9.88
N VAL A 27 -3.69 8.48 -9.17
CA VAL A 27 -2.64 7.46 -8.99
C VAL A 27 -2.45 7.25 -7.50
N ALA A 28 -2.34 5.99 -7.09
CA ALA A 28 -2.23 5.60 -5.69
C ALA A 28 -1.08 4.61 -5.48
N TYR A 29 -0.34 4.76 -4.39
CA TYR A 29 0.76 3.84 -4.05
C TYR A 29 1.00 3.76 -2.53
N PRO A 30 1.41 2.59 -2.01
CA PRO A 30 1.64 2.39 -0.58
C PRO A 30 3.00 2.93 -0.12
N ILE A 31 3.02 3.47 1.09
CA ILE A 31 4.23 3.95 1.76
C ILE A 31 4.89 2.78 2.50
N GLY A 32 6.22 2.68 2.41
CA GLY A 32 7.00 1.71 3.19
C GLY A 32 6.88 0.29 2.66
N VAL A 33 6.55 0.11 1.38
CA VAL A 33 6.55 -1.19 0.71
C VAL A 33 7.64 -1.19 -0.36
N ALA A 34 8.48 -2.22 -0.35
CA ALA A 34 9.48 -2.41 -1.39
C ALA A 34 8.83 -2.91 -2.69
N GLY A 35 9.22 -2.33 -3.83
CA GLY A 35 8.71 -2.71 -5.15
C GLY A 35 7.74 -1.69 -5.76
N ALA A 36 7.30 -1.97 -6.98
CA ALA A 36 6.43 -1.10 -7.75
C ALA A 36 4.96 -1.51 -7.58
N ILE A 37 4.35 -1.11 -6.46
CA ILE A 37 2.90 -1.24 -6.26
C ILE A 37 2.25 0.10 -6.59
N VAL A 38 1.41 0.11 -7.62
CA VAL A 38 0.67 1.29 -8.07
C VAL A 38 -0.75 0.86 -8.37
N GLY A 39 -1.71 1.71 -8.04
CA GLY A 39 -3.08 1.63 -8.53
C GLY A 39 -3.51 2.93 -9.20
N GLN A 40 -4.48 2.85 -10.12
CA GLN A 40 -4.97 4.00 -10.89
C GLN A 40 -6.50 3.97 -11.02
N GLY A 41 -7.10 5.11 -11.33
CA GLY A 41 -8.54 5.20 -11.60
C GLY A 41 -8.97 6.61 -12.00
N ASP A 42 -10.18 6.72 -12.55
CA ASP A 42 -10.76 8.02 -12.92
C ASP A 42 -11.24 8.78 -11.66
N THR A 43 -11.49 8.04 -10.59
CA THR A 43 -11.90 8.55 -9.27
C THR A 43 -10.93 8.17 -8.15
N TYR A 44 -11.04 8.90 -7.03
CA TYR A 44 -10.27 8.61 -5.82
C TYR A 44 -10.53 7.18 -5.31
N GLU A 45 -11.80 6.77 -5.32
CA GLU A 45 -12.27 5.47 -4.84
C GLU A 45 -11.76 4.33 -5.72
N GLU A 46 -11.73 4.52 -7.03
CA GLU A 46 -11.18 3.54 -7.98
C GLU A 46 -9.69 3.35 -7.77
N ALA A 47 -8.90 4.42 -7.71
CA ALA A 47 -7.46 4.31 -7.47
C ALA A 47 -7.15 3.67 -6.10
N LEU A 48 -7.92 3.99 -5.06
CA LEU A 48 -7.79 3.37 -3.74
C LEU A 48 -8.19 1.88 -3.76
N SER A 49 -9.19 1.49 -4.56
CA SER A 49 -9.58 0.09 -4.73
C SER A 49 -8.53 -0.69 -5.49
N ASP A 50 -7.97 -0.09 -6.54
CA ASP A 50 -6.99 -0.68 -7.41
C ASP A 50 -5.67 -0.95 -6.66
N VAL A 51 -5.17 0.02 -5.90
CA VAL A 51 -3.94 -0.17 -5.10
C VAL A 51 -4.11 -1.24 -4.01
N LYS A 52 -5.31 -1.39 -3.43
CA LYS A 52 -5.59 -2.49 -2.48
C LYS A 52 -5.52 -3.86 -3.15
N SER A 53 -6.03 -3.95 -4.37
CA SER A 53 -5.95 -5.16 -5.19
C SER A 53 -4.49 -5.46 -5.56
N ALA A 54 -3.72 -4.44 -5.92
CA ALA A 54 -2.29 -4.56 -6.22
C ALA A 54 -1.46 -5.03 -5.01
N ILE A 55 -1.72 -4.50 -3.81
CA ILE A 55 -1.08 -4.97 -2.56
C ILE A 55 -1.41 -6.44 -2.31
N THR A 56 -2.68 -6.83 -2.49
CA THR A 56 -3.11 -8.22 -2.29
C THR A 56 -2.41 -9.17 -3.27
N CYS A 57 -2.37 -8.81 -4.55
CA CYS A 57 -1.66 -9.56 -5.59
C CYS A 57 -0.16 -9.68 -5.27
N TYR A 58 0.49 -8.58 -4.84
CA TYR A 58 1.90 -8.60 -4.45
C TYR A 58 2.16 -9.61 -3.32
N ILE A 59 1.31 -9.64 -2.29
CA ILE A 59 1.41 -10.62 -1.19
C ILE A 59 1.22 -12.04 -1.69
N GLU A 60 0.27 -12.26 -2.59
CA GLU A 60 -0.03 -13.60 -3.14
C GLU A 60 1.13 -14.13 -4.00
N VAL A 61 1.81 -13.25 -4.75
CA VAL A 61 2.92 -13.63 -5.64
C VAL A 61 4.24 -13.74 -4.91
N PHE A 62 4.56 -12.79 -4.03
CA PHE A 62 5.89 -12.65 -3.42
C PHE A 62 5.95 -13.07 -1.95
N GLY A 63 4.82 -13.39 -1.33
CA GLY A 63 4.74 -13.71 0.09
C GLY A 63 4.65 -12.47 0.98
N LYS A 64 4.23 -12.67 2.23
CA LYS A 64 4.03 -11.58 3.21
C LYS A 64 5.33 -11.03 3.75
N GLU A 65 6.38 -11.82 3.70
CA GLU A 65 7.74 -11.52 4.16
C GLU A 65 8.41 -10.38 3.39
N MET A 66 7.98 -10.12 2.14
CA MET A 66 8.51 -9.04 1.30
C MET A 66 7.90 -7.68 1.64
N LEU A 67 6.78 -7.66 2.38
CA LEU A 67 6.27 -6.45 2.99
C LEU A 67 7.03 -6.21 4.29
N GLU A 68 8.31 -5.84 4.20
CA GLU A 68 9.13 -5.54 5.37
C GLU A 68 8.32 -4.71 6.38
N ASP A 69 8.13 -5.29 7.57
CA ASP A 69 7.18 -4.81 8.56
C ASP A 69 7.78 -3.67 9.40
N VAL A 70 8.61 -2.82 8.78
CA VAL A 70 9.17 -1.66 9.44
C VAL A 70 8.14 -0.55 9.32
N PRO A 71 7.45 -0.18 10.42
CA PRO A 71 6.45 0.87 10.35
C PRO A 71 7.10 2.16 9.89
N CYS A 72 6.60 2.71 8.78
CA CYS A 72 7.01 4.02 8.33
C CYS A 72 6.61 5.07 9.39
N VAL A 73 7.62 5.57 10.10
CA VAL A 73 7.47 6.55 11.19
C VAL A 73 7.11 7.92 10.62
N GLU A 74 7.76 8.33 9.53
CA GLU A 74 7.62 9.67 8.96
C GLU A 74 7.82 9.66 7.44
N VAL A 75 7.15 10.60 6.75
CA VAL A 75 7.15 10.73 5.28
C VAL A 75 7.36 12.19 4.94
N PHE A 76 8.30 12.46 4.03
CA PHE A 76 8.59 13.80 3.52
C PHE A 76 8.33 13.86 2.03
N ILE A 77 7.76 14.97 1.57
CA ILE A 77 7.67 15.32 0.15
C ILE A 77 8.68 16.44 -0.08
N ALA A 78 9.56 16.26 -1.07
CA ALA A 78 10.61 17.23 -1.39
C ALA A 78 10.74 17.39 -2.91
N GLU A 79 11.02 18.62 -3.33
CA GLU A 79 11.38 18.92 -4.71
C GLU A 79 12.86 18.64 -4.92
N ALA A 80 13.21 18.02 -6.05
CA ALA A 80 14.59 17.78 -6.45
C ALA A 80 14.75 18.05 -7.94
N GLY A 81 15.77 18.83 -8.31
CA GLY A 81 16.16 19.01 -9.71
C GLY A 81 17.05 17.86 -10.18
N VAL A 82 16.76 17.32 -11.35
CA VAL A 82 17.61 16.32 -12.04
C VAL A 82 17.98 16.84 -13.43
N ILE A 83 19.19 16.50 -13.90
CA ILE A 83 19.61 16.77 -15.29
C ILE A 83 19.14 15.58 -16.13
N LEU A 84 18.41 15.86 -17.20
CA LEU A 84 17.91 14.87 -18.16
C LEU A 84 18.88 14.70 -19.33
#